data_AF-A0A388SHH4-F1
#
_entry.id   AF-A0A388SHH4-F1
#
_cell.length_a   1.000
_cell.length_b   1.000
_cell.length_c   1.000
_cell.angle_alpha   90.00
_cell.angle_beta   90.00
_cell.angle_gamma   90.00
#
_symmetry.space_group_name_H-M   'P 1'
#
loop_
_entity.id
_entity.type
_entity.pdbx_description
1 polymer ?
#
loop_
_entity_poly.entity_id
_entity_poly.type
_entity_poly.pdbx_seq_one_letter_code
_entity_poly.pdbx_strand_id
1 'polypeptide(L)'
;MNLLSHGGIALCGGRDFDRRVMDSVVKPWLIENFELPEDFAINTKYKRLMRMAALAAERAKIELSAKDTATINLSEAETGCLDENGDEIYLDCDLTRDTFNQLIADRVEQSIQAARDALEKAGLSPFDLERIVFVGGPTNYKPVRDKVCQELGVEGSTEVNPMTAVAEGASLFAESIDWSSKDNSRKTSRGRLEAGGELNLTLNYIARTPSATAKVMVQSKDEIPAGYEFQIDSTDTGWISGRIQLTAGASVTLTLPKPGLNLFRVSAFDASGSPVKLLQNSIIITRTAATVDAIPASYSIAVEVLDRLGGEPALDYLIRAGEPLPKKGKKIFKAAQTLKAGSDETLNIKLWRARLRTRSPITARSAF
;
A
#
# COMPACT_ATOMS: atom_id res chain seq x y z
N MET A 1 10.77 -0.83 -5.98
CA MET A 1 9.97 0.40 -6.08
C MET A 1 10.15 1.20 -4.81
N ASN A 2 10.74 2.40 -4.90
CA ASN A 2 10.95 3.27 -3.74
C ASN A 2 9.86 4.34 -3.67
N LEU A 3 9.24 4.53 -2.51
CA LEU A 3 8.30 5.63 -2.26
C LEU A 3 9.10 6.88 -1.88
N LEU A 4 8.99 7.94 -2.68
CA LEU A 4 9.75 9.19 -2.48
C LEU A 4 9.07 10.16 -1.51
N SER A 5 7.74 10.29 -1.58
CA SER A 5 6.94 11.18 -0.73
C SER A 5 5.49 10.72 -0.66
N HIS A 6 4.74 11.17 0.35
CA HIS A 6 3.31 10.93 0.48
C HIS A 6 2.58 12.16 1.03
N GLY A 7 1.33 12.31 0.62
CA GLY A 7 0.45 13.43 0.96
C GLY A 7 -1.01 13.02 0.83
N GLY A 8 -1.91 13.85 1.33
CA GLY A 8 -3.34 13.60 1.23
C GLY A 8 -4.15 14.30 2.33
N ILE A 9 -5.46 14.29 2.14
CA ILE A 9 -6.45 14.93 3.01
C ILE A 9 -7.31 13.84 3.63
N ALA A 10 -7.36 13.81 4.96
CA ALA A 10 -8.29 12.92 5.67
C ALA A 10 -9.73 13.42 5.47
N LEU A 11 -10.69 12.50 5.39
CA LEU A 11 -12.12 12.83 5.21
C LEU A 11 -12.38 13.65 3.93
N CYS A 12 -11.73 13.24 2.83
CA CYS A 12 -11.95 13.80 1.50
C CYS A 12 -12.19 12.65 0.52
N GLY A 13 -13.42 12.12 0.50
CA GLY A 13 -13.78 10.99 -0.35
C GLY A 13 -15.17 11.10 -0.96
N GLY A 14 -15.61 10.02 -1.63
CA GLY A 14 -16.89 9.99 -2.34
C GLY A 14 -18.10 10.31 -1.45
N ARG A 15 -18.06 9.88 -0.19
CA ARG A 15 -19.11 10.16 0.80
C ARG A 15 -19.21 11.64 1.16
N ASP A 16 -18.11 12.39 1.07
CA ASP A 16 -18.13 13.84 1.29
C ASP A 16 -18.75 14.55 0.08
N PHE A 17 -18.60 14.01 -1.13
CA PHE A 17 -19.31 14.49 -2.32
C PHE A 17 -20.80 14.19 -2.22
N ASP A 18 -21.18 12.99 -1.77
CA ASP A 18 -22.58 12.62 -1.53
C ASP A 18 -23.23 13.55 -0.51
N ARG A 19 -22.52 13.86 0.58
CA ARG A 19 -23.01 14.81 1.59
C ARG A 19 -23.28 16.19 0.99
N ARG A 20 -22.42 16.68 0.08
CA ARG A 20 -22.63 17.99 -0.55
C ARG A 20 -23.83 18.03 -1.47
N VAL A 21 -24.07 16.95 -2.23
CA VAL A 21 -25.29 16.80 -3.03
C VAL A 21 -26.51 16.76 -2.12
N MET A 22 -26.44 16.00 -1.03
CA MET A 22 -27.52 15.95 -0.03
C MET A 22 -27.82 17.32 0.58
N ASP A 23 -26.79 18.05 1.00
CA ASP A 23 -26.94 19.32 1.70
C ASP A 23 -27.36 20.47 0.77
N SER A 24 -26.93 20.44 -0.50
CA SER A 24 -27.10 21.58 -1.42
C SER A 24 -28.19 21.38 -2.47
N VAL A 25 -28.67 20.16 -2.68
CA VAL A 25 -29.69 19.83 -3.70
C VAL A 25 -30.89 19.17 -3.05
N VAL A 26 -30.67 18.05 -2.36
CA VAL A 26 -31.78 17.21 -1.85
C VAL A 26 -32.53 17.87 -0.70
N LYS A 27 -31.81 18.38 0.32
CA LYS A 27 -32.46 19.01 1.48
C LYS A 27 -33.24 20.28 1.08
N PRO A 28 -32.70 21.22 0.28
CA PRO A 28 -33.47 22.38 -0.17
C PRO A 28 -34.73 21.98 -0.94
N TRP A 29 -34.62 21.00 -1.85
CA TRP A 29 -35.77 20.53 -2.62
C TRP A 29 -36.84 19.91 -1.72
N LEU A 30 -36.46 19.13 -0.70
CA LEU A 30 -37.41 18.55 0.25
C LEU A 30 -38.15 19.63 1.06
N ILE A 31 -37.45 20.66 1.52
CA ILE A 31 -38.05 21.78 2.27
C ILE A 31 -38.97 22.62 1.38
N GLU A 32 -38.64 22.76 0.09
CA GLU A 32 -39.46 23.51 -0.86
C GLU A 32 -40.77 22.79 -1.22
N ASN A 33 -40.77 21.46 -1.23
CA ASN A 33 -41.91 20.64 -1.68
C ASN A 33 -42.78 20.08 -0.55
N PHE A 34 -42.28 20.00 0.69
CA PHE A 34 -42.98 19.37 1.82
C PHE A 34 -42.86 20.17 3.11
N GLU A 35 -43.86 20.07 3.98
CA GLU A 35 -43.79 20.69 5.31
C GLU A 35 -42.96 19.81 6.25
N LEU A 36 -41.72 20.23 6.49
CA LEU A 36 -40.75 19.50 7.30
C LEU A 36 -40.28 20.37 8.49
N PRO A 37 -40.09 19.78 9.68
CA PRO A 37 -39.55 20.52 10.81
C PRO A 37 -38.11 20.94 10.55
N GLU A 38 -37.65 22.03 11.17
CA GLU A 38 -36.27 22.54 11.00
C GLU A 38 -35.20 21.47 11.29
N ASP A 39 -35.51 20.51 12.16
CA ASP A 39 -34.62 19.43 12.57
C ASP A 39 -34.79 18.13 11.77
N PHE A 40 -35.57 18.11 10.67
CA PHE A 40 -35.93 16.87 9.95
C PHE A 40 -34.71 16.02 9.58
N ALA A 41 -33.59 16.65 9.23
CA ALA A 41 -32.36 15.95 8.84
C ALA A 41 -31.75 15.07 9.93
N ILE A 42 -32.02 15.36 11.21
CA ILE A 42 -31.55 14.60 12.38
C ILE A 42 -32.68 13.92 13.15
N ASN A 43 -33.93 14.27 12.83
CA ASN A 43 -35.12 13.75 13.47
C ASN A 43 -35.29 12.24 13.17
N THR A 44 -35.66 11.48 14.21
CA THR A 44 -35.83 10.02 14.09
C THR A 44 -36.96 9.64 13.12
N LYS A 45 -38.00 10.48 13.00
CA LYS A 45 -39.13 10.30 12.05
C LYS A 45 -38.63 10.21 10.59
N TYR A 46 -37.69 11.07 10.21
CA TYR A 46 -37.20 11.18 8.83
C TYR A 46 -35.86 10.46 8.58
N LYS A 47 -35.37 9.70 9.56
CA LYS A 47 -34.10 8.97 9.44
C LYS A 47 -34.08 8.01 8.25
N ARG A 48 -35.21 7.37 7.94
CA ARG A 48 -35.35 6.49 6.78
C ARG A 48 -35.25 7.29 5.48
N LEU A 49 -36.01 8.38 5.35
CA LEU A 49 -35.96 9.30 4.21
C LEU A 49 -34.52 9.75 3.93
N MET A 50 -33.82 10.27 4.95
CA MET A 50 -32.44 10.73 4.81
C MET A 50 -31.47 9.64 4.37
N ARG A 51 -31.64 8.40 4.85
CA ARG A 51 -30.83 7.27 4.42
C ARG A 51 -31.09 6.90 2.97
N MET A 52 -32.36 6.82 2.56
CA MET A 52 -32.73 6.46 1.19
C MET A 52 -32.30 7.56 0.21
N ALA A 53 -32.51 8.82 0.57
CA ALA A 53 -32.07 9.98 -0.20
C ALA A 53 -30.55 9.99 -0.41
N ALA A 54 -29.76 9.65 0.62
CA ALA A 54 -28.31 9.55 0.49
C ALA A 54 -27.89 8.44 -0.51
N LEU A 55 -28.59 7.31 -0.53
CA LEU A 55 -28.33 6.23 -1.50
C LEU A 55 -28.74 6.63 -2.92
N ALA A 56 -29.86 7.33 -3.08
CA ALA A 56 -30.30 7.86 -4.37
C ALA A 56 -29.32 8.92 -4.91
N ALA A 57 -28.84 9.81 -4.04
CA ALA A 57 -27.83 10.82 -4.39
C ALA A 57 -26.51 10.17 -4.83
N GLU A 58 -26.05 9.12 -4.13
CA GLU A 58 -24.86 8.37 -4.54
C GLU A 58 -25.06 7.70 -5.92
N ARG A 59 -26.23 7.11 -6.18
CA ARG A 59 -26.57 6.51 -7.48
C ARG A 59 -26.55 7.54 -8.60
N ALA A 60 -27.22 8.68 -8.42
CA ALA A 60 -27.25 9.76 -9.41
C ALA A 60 -25.83 10.33 -9.67
N LYS A 61 -25.02 10.51 -8.62
CA LYS A 61 -23.60 10.90 -8.75
C LYS A 61 -22.80 9.89 -9.59
N ILE A 62 -22.98 8.60 -9.35
CA ILE A 62 -22.32 7.56 -10.15
C ILE A 62 -22.77 7.65 -11.61
N GLU A 63 -24.07 7.84 -11.86
CA GLU A 63 -24.61 8.00 -13.21
C GLU A 63 -24.04 9.21 -13.97
N LEU A 64 -23.80 10.33 -13.26
CA LEU A 64 -23.12 11.51 -13.82
C LEU A 64 -21.68 11.26 -14.29
N SER A 65 -21.07 10.13 -13.89
CA SER A 65 -19.78 9.71 -14.43
C SER A 65 -19.87 9.27 -15.89
N ALA A 66 -21.06 8.92 -16.37
CA ALA A 66 -21.34 8.52 -17.75
C ALA A 66 -22.25 9.52 -18.49
N LYS A 67 -23.15 10.21 -17.78
CA LYS A 67 -24.14 11.14 -18.36
C LYS A 67 -23.92 12.59 -17.91
N ASP A 68 -24.45 13.54 -18.66
CA ASP A 68 -24.36 14.98 -18.32
C ASP A 68 -25.42 15.39 -17.28
N THR A 69 -26.51 14.63 -17.18
CA THR A 69 -27.60 14.82 -16.24
C THR A 69 -27.99 13.48 -15.61
N ALA A 70 -28.46 13.53 -14.36
CA ALA A 70 -29.02 12.41 -13.64
C ALA A 70 -30.14 12.93 -12.72
N THR A 71 -31.12 12.08 -12.42
CA THR A 71 -32.23 12.45 -11.54
C THR A 71 -32.11 11.66 -10.24
N ILE A 72 -32.16 12.37 -9.11
CA ILE A 72 -32.23 11.78 -7.78
C ILE A 72 -33.70 11.49 -7.52
N ASN A 73 -34.10 10.24 -7.72
CA ASN A 73 -35.49 9.83 -7.66
C ASN A 73 -35.74 8.81 -6.54
N LEU A 74 -36.84 8.99 -5.80
CA LEU A 74 -37.41 8.04 -4.84
C LEU A 74 -38.93 8.14 -4.89
N SER A 75 -39.60 6.99 -5.03
CA SER A 75 -41.06 6.89 -4.92
C SER A 75 -41.56 7.00 -3.48
N GLU A 76 -42.86 7.31 -3.29
CA GLU A 76 -43.49 7.38 -1.97
C GLU A 76 -43.37 6.06 -1.20
N ALA A 77 -43.41 4.92 -1.90
CA ALA A 77 -43.25 3.61 -1.31
C ALA A 77 -41.83 3.36 -0.75
N GLU A 78 -40.81 3.90 -1.43
CA GLU A 78 -39.41 3.76 -1.03
C GLU A 78 -39.08 4.63 0.19
N THR A 79 -39.57 5.87 0.20
CA THR A 79 -39.44 6.78 1.35
C THR A 79 -40.23 6.23 2.54
N GLY A 80 -41.50 5.85 2.33
CA GLY A 80 -42.43 5.37 3.35
C GLY A 80 -42.61 6.37 4.50
N CYS A 81 -42.57 7.67 4.20
CA CYS A 81 -42.63 8.76 5.16
C CYS A 81 -43.72 9.76 4.77
N LEU A 82 -44.39 10.31 5.79
CA LEU A 82 -45.33 11.42 5.64
C LEU A 82 -44.68 12.71 6.17
N ASP A 83 -45.06 13.84 5.58
CA ASP A 83 -44.68 15.18 6.06
C ASP A 83 -45.47 15.58 7.32
N GLU A 84 -45.45 16.86 7.72
CA GLU A 84 -46.25 17.33 8.86
C GLU A 84 -47.73 17.58 8.52
N ASN A 85 -48.08 17.74 7.23
CA ASN A 85 -49.45 17.87 6.75
C ASN A 85 -50.13 16.52 6.50
N GLY A 86 -49.37 15.44 6.46
CA GLY A 86 -49.84 14.08 6.20
C GLY A 86 -49.67 13.62 4.76
N ASP A 87 -48.94 14.39 3.94
CA ASP A 87 -48.67 14.07 2.53
C ASP A 87 -47.51 13.09 2.41
N GLU A 88 -47.60 12.18 1.42
CA GLU A 88 -46.55 11.19 1.14
C GLU A 88 -45.33 11.85 0.50
N ILE A 89 -44.16 11.67 1.11
CA ILE A 89 -42.92 12.29 0.64
C ILE A 89 -42.34 11.49 -0.51
N TYR A 90 -42.02 12.13 -1.63
CA TYR A 90 -41.21 11.56 -2.71
C TYR A 90 -39.94 12.39 -2.91
N LEU A 91 -39.07 11.96 -3.83
CA LEU A 91 -37.93 12.73 -4.28
C LEU A 91 -37.87 12.71 -5.80
N ASP A 92 -37.77 13.88 -6.43
CA ASP A 92 -37.52 13.99 -7.87
C ASP A 92 -36.67 15.23 -8.18
N CYS A 93 -35.35 15.10 -7.98
CA CYS A 93 -34.42 16.22 -8.11
C CYS A 93 -33.48 16.02 -9.30
N ASP A 94 -33.43 16.96 -10.23
CA ASP A 94 -32.44 16.94 -11.30
C ASP A 94 -31.06 17.38 -10.78
N LEU A 95 -30.04 16.61 -11.12
CA LEU A 95 -28.64 16.90 -10.84
C LEU A 95 -27.86 16.93 -12.15
N THR A 96 -27.31 18.10 -12.49
CA THR A 96 -26.46 18.26 -13.66
C THR A 96 -24.99 18.06 -13.30
N ARG A 97 -24.19 17.70 -14.29
CA ARG A 97 -22.74 17.58 -14.16
C ARG A 97 -22.11 18.90 -13.70
N ASP A 98 -22.58 20.03 -14.22
CA ASP A 98 -22.06 21.35 -13.89
C ASP A 98 -22.33 21.71 -12.43
N THR A 99 -23.55 21.47 -11.93
CA THR A 99 -23.87 21.65 -10.52
C THR A 99 -22.98 20.75 -9.66
N PHE A 100 -22.84 19.48 -10.01
CA PHE A 100 -22.00 18.55 -9.25
C PHE A 100 -20.52 18.98 -9.23
N ASN A 101 -19.98 19.43 -10.36
CA ASN A 101 -18.62 19.97 -10.47
C ASN A 101 -18.41 21.16 -9.53
N GLN A 102 -19.35 22.10 -9.50
CA GLN A 102 -19.29 23.26 -8.59
C GLN A 102 -19.31 22.82 -7.13
N LEU A 103 -20.15 21.84 -6.78
CA LEU A 103 -20.26 21.33 -5.41
C LEU A 103 -18.96 20.70 -4.93
N ILE A 104 -18.18 20.03 -5.79
CA ILE A 104 -16.94 19.34 -5.37
C ILE A 104 -15.66 20.15 -5.60
N ALA A 105 -15.74 21.31 -6.25
CA ALA A 105 -14.59 22.06 -6.77
C ALA A 105 -13.51 22.32 -5.72
N ASP A 106 -13.87 22.81 -4.53
CA ASP A 106 -12.92 23.10 -3.45
C ASP A 106 -12.21 21.85 -2.91
N ARG A 107 -12.90 20.70 -2.85
CA ARG A 107 -12.30 19.43 -2.40
C ARG A 107 -11.32 18.88 -3.42
N VAL A 108 -11.65 19.03 -4.71
CA VAL A 108 -10.76 18.67 -5.81
C VAL A 108 -9.51 19.56 -5.77
N GLU A 109 -9.70 20.87 -5.62
CA GLU A 109 -8.59 21.84 -5.53
C GLU A 109 -7.67 21.55 -4.34
N GLN A 110 -8.24 21.31 -3.16
CA GLN A 110 -7.47 20.92 -1.97
C GLN A 110 -6.67 19.64 -2.22
N SER A 111 -7.26 18.65 -2.90
CA SER A 111 -6.59 17.39 -3.24
C SER A 111 -5.41 17.60 -4.19
N ILE A 112 -5.56 18.49 -5.17
CA ILE A 112 -4.50 18.87 -6.11
C ILE A 112 -3.36 19.59 -5.38
N GLN A 113 -3.69 20.52 -4.47
CA GLN A 113 -2.68 21.20 -3.66
C GLN A 113 -1.90 20.21 -2.78
N ALA A 114 -2.57 19.24 -2.18
CA ALA A 114 -1.91 18.19 -1.40
C ALA A 114 -0.95 17.33 -2.25
N ALA A 115 -1.26 17.12 -3.54
CA ALA A 115 -0.35 16.47 -4.48
C ALA A 115 0.87 17.35 -4.81
N ARG A 116 0.68 18.65 -5.06
CA ARG A 116 1.78 19.62 -5.27
C ARG A 116 2.73 19.66 -4.06
N ASP A 117 2.18 19.73 -2.85
CA ASP A 117 2.95 19.69 -1.60
C ASP A 117 3.76 18.39 -1.44
N ALA A 118 3.27 17.27 -1.98
CA ALA A 118 3.99 16.00 -1.93
C ALA A 118 5.16 15.97 -2.92
N LEU A 119 4.99 16.56 -4.11
CA LEU A 119 6.05 16.72 -5.11
C LEU A 119 7.15 17.66 -4.62
N GLU A 120 6.77 18.80 -4.03
CA GLU A 120 7.72 19.76 -3.46
C GLU A 120 8.58 19.11 -2.37
N LYS A 121 7.97 18.31 -1.48
CA LYS A 121 8.71 17.55 -0.45
C LYS A 121 9.67 16.53 -1.03
N ALA A 122 9.37 15.98 -2.22
CA ALA A 122 10.26 15.07 -2.93
C ALA A 122 11.35 15.82 -3.71
N GLY A 123 11.27 17.15 -3.83
CA GLY A 123 12.14 17.95 -4.68
C GLY A 123 11.93 17.67 -6.17
N LEU A 124 10.72 17.25 -6.56
CA LEU A 124 10.37 16.89 -7.94
C LEU A 124 9.53 17.98 -8.59
N SER A 125 9.77 18.21 -9.87
CA SER A 125 8.90 18.98 -10.75
C SER A 125 7.88 18.05 -11.43
N PRO A 126 6.77 18.59 -11.97
CA PRO A 126 5.85 17.78 -12.76
C PRO A 126 6.47 17.10 -13.98
N PHE A 127 7.53 17.68 -14.55
CA PHE A 127 8.26 17.11 -15.70
C PHE A 127 9.06 15.86 -15.35
N ASP A 128 9.34 15.65 -14.06
CA ASP A 128 10.01 14.44 -13.57
C ASP A 128 9.02 13.25 -13.42
N LEU A 129 7.73 13.49 -13.63
CA LEU A 129 6.68 12.48 -13.53
C LEU A 129 6.34 11.93 -14.91
N GLU A 130 6.43 10.61 -15.04
CA GLU A 130 6.04 9.92 -16.27
C GLU A 130 4.52 9.90 -16.45
N ARG A 131 3.76 9.61 -15.39
CA ARG A 131 2.29 9.48 -15.44
C ARG A 131 1.64 9.58 -14.07
N ILE A 132 0.35 9.95 -14.07
CA ILE A 132 -0.54 9.89 -12.90
C ILE A 132 -1.35 8.59 -12.96
N VAL A 133 -1.40 7.85 -11.85
CA VAL A 133 -2.25 6.66 -11.72
C VAL A 133 -3.42 6.98 -10.79
N PHE A 134 -4.64 6.81 -11.28
CA PHE A 134 -5.87 7.06 -10.52
C PHE A 134 -6.34 5.79 -9.80
N VAL A 135 -6.61 5.91 -8.50
CA VAL A 135 -7.05 4.78 -7.66
C VAL A 135 -8.22 5.23 -6.78
N GLY A 136 -9.25 4.37 -6.67
CA GLY A 136 -10.46 4.61 -5.87
C GLY A 136 -11.69 4.97 -6.70
N GLY A 137 -12.88 4.58 -6.21
CA GLY A 137 -14.15 4.78 -6.93
C GLY A 137 -14.42 6.20 -7.43
N PRO A 138 -14.24 7.26 -6.61
CA PRO A 138 -14.46 8.64 -7.04
C PRO A 138 -13.58 9.10 -8.22
N THR A 139 -12.42 8.47 -8.45
CA THR A 139 -11.56 8.82 -9.59
C THR A 139 -12.07 8.28 -10.91
N ASN A 140 -13.15 7.49 -10.93
CA ASN A 140 -13.86 7.11 -12.16
C ASN A 140 -14.60 8.30 -12.80
N TYR A 141 -14.84 9.36 -12.06
CA TYR A 141 -15.44 10.58 -12.58
C TYR A 141 -14.44 11.34 -13.47
N LYS A 142 -14.72 11.39 -14.78
CA LYS A 142 -13.80 11.95 -15.79
C LYS A 142 -13.40 13.41 -15.53
N PRO A 143 -14.31 14.34 -15.18
CA PRO A 143 -13.94 15.74 -14.94
C PRO A 143 -12.90 15.93 -13.83
N VAL A 144 -12.94 15.08 -12.79
CA VAL A 144 -11.92 15.10 -11.72
C VAL A 144 -10.55 14.68 -12.27
N ARG A 145 -10.49 13.62 -13.08
CA ARG A 145 -9.23 13.19 -13.69
C ARG A 145 -8.65 14.25 -14.61
N ASP A 146 -9.49 14.80 -15.49
CA ASP A 146 -9.09 15.83 -16.44
C ASP A 146 -8.52 17.05 -15.70
N LYS A 147 -9.22 17.52 -14.65
CA LYS A 147 -8.77 18.66 -13.84
C LYS A 147 -7.44 18.38 -13.15
N VAL A 148 -7.25 17.19 -12.58
CA VAL A 148 -5.99 16.80 -11.94
C VAL A 148 -4.85 16.75 -12.97
N CYS A 149 -5.05 16.14 -14.13
CA CYS A 149 -4.04 16.08 -15.20
C CYS A 149 -3.69 17.48 -15.72
N GLN A 150 -4.70 18.35 -15.92
CA GLN A 150 -4.51 19.72 -16.38
C GLN A 150 -3.71 20.55 -15.36
N GLU A 151 -4.06 20.47 -14.08
CA GLU A 151 -3.45 21.28 -13.01
C GLU A 151 -2.04 20.81 -12.64
N LEU A 152 -1.74 19.53 -12.81
CA LEU A 152 -0.40 18.99 -12.60
C LEU A 152 0.45 19.02 -13.87
N GLY A 153 -0.16 19.08 -15.05
CA GLY A 153 0.57 19.04 -16.32
C GLY A 153 1.19 17.68 -16.64
N VAL A 154 0.56 16.59 -16.16
CA VAL A 154 1.05 15.22 -16.32
C VAL A 154 -0.06 14.33 -16.86
N GLU A 155 0.30 13.41 -17.74
CA GLU A 155 -0.67 12.51 -18.36
C GLU A 155 -1.25 11.50 -17.36
N GLY A 156 -2.56 11.32 -17.43
CA GLY A 156 -3.30 10.34 -16.64
C GLY A 156 -3.28 8.96 -17.30
N SER A 157 -2.92 7.93 -16.53
CA SER A 157 -3.00 6.54 -16.97
C SER A 157 -4.34 5.91 -16.59
N THR A 158 -4.89 5.13 -17.52
CA THR A 158 -6.09 4.31 -17.34
C THR A 158 -5.79 2.81 -17.45
N GLU A 159 -4.51 2.42 -17.49
CA GLU A 159 -4.10 1.00 -17.59
C GLU A 159 -4.42 0.21 -16.32
N VAL A 160 -4.49 0.92 -15.18
CA VAL A 160 -4.72 0.34 -13.87
C VAL A 160 -6.20 0.43 -13.54
N ASN A 161 -6.80 -0.69 -13.13
CA ASN A 161 -8.17 -0.69 -12.62
C ASN A 161 -8.22 -0.02 -11.23
N PRO A 162 -8.90 1.13 -11.08
CA PRO A 162 -8.89 1.90 -9.83
C PRO A 162 -9.58 1.18 -8.67
N MET A 163 -10.39 0.15 -8.94
CA MET A 163 -11.14 -0.61 -7.93
C MET A 163 -10.36 -1.81 -7.39
N THR A 164 -9.45 -2.41 -8.18
CA THR A 164 -8.74 -3.65 -7.79
C THR A 164 -7.27 -3.44 -7.46
N ALA A 165 -6.64 -2.36 -7.95
CA ALA A 165 -5.20 -2.14 -7.82
C ALA A 165 -4.66 -2.26 -6.39
N VAL A 166 -5.43 -1.76 -5.40
CA VAL A 166 -5.04 -1.83 -3.98
C VAL A 166 -5.06 -3.28 -3.47
N ALA A 167 -6.09 -4.04 -3.82
CA ALA A 167 -6.23 -5.43 -3.40
C ALA A 167 -5.16 -6.32 -4.08
N GLU A 168 -4.88 -6.07 -5.35
CA GLU A 168 -3.79 -6.72 -6.09
C GLU A 168 -2.41 -6.39 -5.50
N GLY A 169 -2.16 -5.11 -5.17
CA GLY A 169 -0.93 -4.70 -4.49
C GLY A 169 -0.79 -5.35 -3.10
N ALA A 170 -1.89 -5.45 -2.35
CA ALA A 170 -1.91 -6.08 -1.03
C ALA A 170 -1.65 -7.59 -1.12
N SER A 171 -2.16 -8.28 -2.14
CA SER A 171 -1.91 -9.71 -2.32
C SER A 171 -0.44 -9.98 -2.67
N LEU A 172 0.16 -9.16 -3.53
CA LEU A 172 1.60 -9.21 -3.84
C LEU A 172 2.45 -8.94 -2.58
N PHE A 173 2.05 -7.98 -1.75
CA PHE A 173 2.72 -7.72 -0.48
C PHE A 173 2.62 -8.93 0.46
N ALA A 174 1.42 -9.50 0.64
CA ALA A 174 1.21 -10.66 1.50
C ALA A 174 2.00 -11.88 1.02
N GLU A 175 2.10 -12.08 -0.30
CA GLU A 175 2.93 -13.14 -0.89
C GLU A 175 4.42 -12.97 -0.56
N SER A 176 4.87 -11.72 -0.39
CA SER A 176 6.26 -11.41 -0.02
C SER A 176 6.64 -11.80 1.42
N ILE A 177 5.65 -11.98 2.30
CA ILE A 177 5.82 -12.30 3.72
C ILE A 177 5.89 -13.82 3.95
N ASP A 178 6.78 -14.23 4.85
CA ASP A 178 6.86 -15.58 5.39
C ASP A 178 5.99 -15.71 6.65
N TRP A 179 4.75 -16.12 6.43
CA TRP A 179 3.75 -16.35 7.47
C TRP A 179 4.03 -17.58 8.35
N SER A 180 4.98 -18.44 7.97
CA SER A 180 5.39 -19.57 8.81
C SER A 180 6.36 -19.14 9.91
N SER A 181 7.03 -17.99 9.74
CA SER A 181 7.94 -17.42 10.72
C SER A 181 7.16 -16.69 11.83
N LYS A 182 7.56 -16.88 13.09
CA LYS A 182 6.96 -16.17 14.25
C LYS A 182 7.00 -14.64 14.12
N ASP A 183 7.93 -14.13 13.35
CA ASP A 183 8.19 -12.71 13.17
C ASP A 183 7.48 -12.11 11.94
N ASN A 184 6.72 -12.91 11.16
CA ASN A 184 6.17 -12.52 9.85
C ASN A 184 7.22 -11.80 8.99
N SER A 185 8.44 -12.37 8.97
CA SER A 185 9.58 -11.81 8.27
C SER A 185 9.38 -11.90 6.76
N ARG A 186 10.09 -11.07 5.98
CA ARG A 186 10.03 -11.18 4.52
C ARG A 186 10.73 -12.45 4.06
N LYS A 187 10.11 -13.17 3.12
CA LYS A 187 10.78 -14.27 2.40
C LYS A 187 12.02 -13.74 1.70
N THR A 188 13.11 -14.50 1.76
CA THR A 188 14.39 -14.08 1.20
C THR A 188 14.32 -14.02 -0.33
N SER A 189 14.86 -12.96 -0.92
CA SER A 189 15.03 -12.86 -2.39
C SER A 189 16.23 -13.66 -2.89
N ARG A 190 17.14 -14.02 -1.99
CA ARG A 190 18.31 -14.87 -2.26
C ARG A 190 18.07 -16.27 -1.70
N GLY A 191 18.39 -17.26 -2.51
CA GLY A 191 18.46 -18.66 -2.13
C GLY A 191 19.91 -19.11 -2.06
N ARG A 192 20.18 -20.01 -1.13
CA ARG A 192 21.47 -20.68 -1.00
C ARG A 192 21.20 -22.16 -0.83
N LEU A 193 21.74 -22.97 -1.72
CA LEU A 193 21.71 -24.43 -1.64
C LEU A 193 23.11 -24.92 -1.29
N GLU A 194 23.25 -25.63 -0.17
CA GLU A 194 24.47 -26.37 0.13
C GLU A 194 24.25 -27.79 -0.36
N ALA A 195 24.82 -28.10 -1.53
CA ALA A 195 24.55 -29.36 -2.21
C ALA A 195 25.15 -30.55 -1.43
N GLY A 196 26.22 -30.32 -0.66
CA GLY A 196 26.91 -31.32 0.18
C GLY A 196 27.39 -32.55 -0.60
N GLY A 197 28.03 -33.49 0.10
CA GLY A 197 28.58 -34.72 -0.50
C GLY A 197 30.10 -34.66 -0.66
N GLU A 198 30.63 -35.29 -1.71
CA GLU A 198 32.08 -35.34 -2.00
C GLU A 198 32.65 -33.97 -2.42
N LEU A 199 31.79 -33.05 -2.86
CA LEU A 199 32.14 -31.67 -3.20
C LEU A 199 31.29 -30.73 -2.34
N ASN A 200 31.94 -29.85 -1.57
CA ASN A 200 31.26 -28.83 -0.77
C ASN A 200 30.78 -27.65 -1.64
N LEU A 201 29.84 -27.93 -2.55
CA LEU A 201 29.27 -26.93 -3.46
C LEU A 201 28.17 -26.12 -2.78
N THR A 202 28.26 -24.80 -2.94
CA THR A 202 27.27 -23.82 -2.54
C THR A 202 26.74 -23.12 -3.78
N LEU A 203 25.44 -23.26 -4.06
CA LEU A 203 24.77 -22.52 -5.12
C LEU A 203 24.07 -21.30 -4.54
N ASN A 204 24.48 -20.12 -4.96
CA ASN A 204 23.80 -18.86 -4.65
C ASN A 204 22.93 -18.47 -5.83
N TYR A 205 21.66 -18.22 -5.59
CA TYR A 205 20.71 -17.88 -6.64
C TYR A 205 19.71 -16.83 -6.20
N ILE A 206 19.06 -16.20 -7.18
CA ILE A 206 17.91 -15.35 -6.92
C ILE A 206 16.71 -16.27 -6.73
N ALA A 207 16.26 -16.45 -5.49
CA ALA A 207 15.12 -17.30 -5.17
C ALA A 207 13.79 -16.70 -5.66
N ARG A 208 13.72 -15.37 -5.80
CA ARG A 208 12.49 -14.66 -6.16
C ARG A 208 12.81 -13.46 -7.05
N THR A 209 12.20 -13.38 -8.22
CA THR A 209 12.46 -12.32 -9.20
C THR A 209 11.24 -12.05 -10.08
N PRO A 210 11.00 -10.80 -10.53
CA PRO A 210 9.99 -10.52 -11.55
C PRO A 210 10.49 -10.81 -12.97
N SER A 211 11.81 -10.94 -13.14
CA SER A 211 12.43 -11.24 -14.43
C SER A 211 12.01 -12.61 -14.95
N ALA A 212 11.93 -12.74 -16.27
CA ALA A 212 11.78 -14.04 -16.95
C ALA A 212 13.05 -14.90 -16.88
N THR A 213 14.13 -14.39 -16.28
CA THR A 213 15.40 -15.10 -16.10
C THR A 213 15.95 -14.91 -14.69
N ALA A 214 16.71 -15.90 -14.21
CA ALA A 214 17.42 -15.83 -12.93
C ALA A 214 18.84 -16.38 -13.06
N LYS A 215 19.80 -15.70 -12.46
CA LYS A 215 21.19 -16.13 -12.42
C LYS A 215 21.44 -17.03 -11.21
N VAL A 216 22.08 -18.16 -11.44
CA VAL A 216 22.61 -19.07 -10.41
C VAL A 216 24.12 -19.06 -10.50
N MET A 217 24.78 -18.91 -9.36
CA MET A 217 26.23 -18.92 -9.24
C MET A 217 26.64 -20.08 -8.35
N VAL A 218 27.64 -20.83 -8.80
CA VAL A 218 28.23 -21.93 -8.04
C VAL A 218 29.52 -21.44 -7.38
N GLN A 219 29.65 -21.76 -6.10
CA GLN A 219 30.84 -21.52 -5.30
C GLN A 219 31.24 -22.84 -4.63
N SER A 220 32.53 -23.04 -4.43
CA SER A 220 33.08 -24.14 -3.64
C SER A 220 33.96 -23.55 -2.56
N LYS A 221 33.95 -24.17 -1.37
CA LYS A 221 34.93 -23.84 -0.32
C LYS A 221 36.27 -24.55 -0.53
N ASP A 222 36.25 -25.70 -1.21
CA ASP A 222 37.42 -26.52 -1.48
C ASP A 222 37.91 -26.31 -2.92
N GLU A 223 39.19 -26.61 -3.17
CA GLU A 223 39.75 -26.62 -4.53
C GLU A 223 38.96 -27.60 -5.39
N ILE A 224 38.41 -27.08 -6.49
CA ILE A 224 37.65 -27.85 -7.45
C ILE A 224 38.65 -28.61 -8.34
N PRO A 225 38.61 -29.96 -8.39
CA PRO A 225 39.46 -30.71 -9.30
C PRO A 225 39.13 -30.38 -10.77
N ALA A 226 40.15 -30.36 -11.62
CA ALA A 226 39.97 -30.06 -13.04
C ALA A 226 39.09 -31.12 -13.74
N GLY A 227 38.19 -30.67 -14.61
CA GLY A 227 37.32 -31.55 -15.41
C GLY A 227 35.94 -31.81 -14.82
N TYR A 228 35.62 -31.31 -13.63
CA TYR A 228 34.27 -31.40 -13.09
C TYR A 228 33.31 -30.44 -13.81
N GLU A 229 32.08 -30.89 -14.00
CA GLU A 229 31.03 -30.14 -14.69
C GLU A 229 29.74 -30.14 -13.85
N PHE A 230 28.90 -29.12 -14.03
CA PHE A 230 27.57 -29.07 -13.47
C PHE A 230 26.54 -28.73 -14.54
N GLN A 231 25.31 -29.12 -14.28
CA GLN A 231 24.17 -28.91 -15.16
C GLN A 231 22.94 -28.58 -14.31
N ILE A 232 22.13 -27.64 -14.77
CA ILE A 232 20.87 -27.27 -14.13
C ILE A 232 19.75 -27.41 -15.15
N ASP A 233 18.77 -28.25 -14.82
CA ASP A 233 17.67 -28.62 -15.70
C ASP A 233 16.34 -28.16 -15.12
N SER A 234 15.47 -27.63 -15.98
CA SER A 234 14.09 -27.32 -15.61
C SER A 234 13.28 -28.60 -15.56
N THR A 235 12.79 -28.96 -14.38
CA THR A 235 11.90 -30.11 -14.19
C THR A 235 10.53 -29.86 -14.82
N ASP A 236 10.15 -28.58 -14.96
CA ASP A 236 8.85 -28.17 -15.47
C ASP A 236 8.77 -28.19 -17.01
N THR A 237 9.85 -27.82 -17.70
CA THR A 237 9.84 -27.62 -19.16
C THR A 237 10.78 -28.55 -19.91
N GLY A 238 11.64 -29.31 -19.21
CA GLY A 238 12.68 -30.11 -19.83
C GLY A 238 13.82 -29.30 -20.44
N TRP A 239 13.86 -27.97 -20.21
CA TRP A 239 14.98 -27.14 -20.63
C TRP A 239 16.26 -27.55 -19.87
N ILE A 240 17.39 -27.58 -20.57
CA ILE A 240 18.69 -28.04 -20.06
C ILE A 240 19.71 -26.92 -20.23
N SER A 241 20.51 -26.63 -19.20
CA SER A 241 21.57 -25.62 -19.29
C SER A 241 22.75 -26.01 -20.16
N GLY A 242 22.89 -27.30 -20.46
CA GLY A 242 24.14 -27.91 -20.92
C GLY A 242 25.12 -28.11 -19.76
N ARG A 243 26.18 -28.88 -20.02
CA ARG A 243 27.26 -29.10 -19.05
C ARG A 243 28.17 -27.88 -19.03
N ILE A 244 28.39 -27.34 -17.84
CA ILE A 244 29.19 -26.14 -17.60
C ILE A 244 30.33 -26.53 -16.68
N GLN A 245 31.55 -26.13 -17.02
CA GLN A 245 32.72 -26.45 -16.22
C GLN A 245 32.61 -25.84 -14.82
N LEU A 246 32.82 -26.67 -13.79
CA LEU A 246 32.75 -26.26 -12.40
C LEU A 246 34.01 -25.45 -12.09
N THR A 247 33.87 -24.12 -12.04
CA THR A 247 34.94 -23.19 -11.65
C THR A 247 34.41 -22.26 -10.56
N ALA A 248 35.30 -21.71 -9.72
CA ALA A 248 34.89 -20.80 -8.66
C ALA A 248 34.22 -19.54 -9.26
N GLY A 249 32.93 -19.35 -8.99
CA GLY A 249 32.15 -18.24 -9.55
C GLY A 249 31.48 -18.55 -10.89
N ALA A 250 31.53 -19.79 -11.38
CA ALA A 250 30.77 -20.22 -12.55
C ALA A 250 29.29 -19.86 -12.38
N SER A 251 28.66 -19.40 -13.46
CA SER A 251 27.27 -18.95 -13.40
C SER A 251 26.48 -19.37 -14.62
N VAL A 252 25.20 -19.68 -14.38
CA VAL A 252 24.24 -20.05 -15.40
C VAL A 252 23.01 -19.17 -15.27
N THR A 253 22.43 -18.79 -16.42
CA THR A 253 21.17 -18.06 -16.49
C THR A 253 20.05 -19.04 -16.80
N LEU A 254 19.09 -19.13 -15.90
CA LEU A 254 17.92 -19.99 -16.02
C LEU A 254 16.73 -19.19 -16.57
N THR A 255 15.91 -19.83 -17.38
CA THR A 255 14.64 -19.27 -17.89
C THR A 255 13.49 -19.63 -16.94
N LEU A 256 12.64 -18.64 -16.64
CA LEU A 256 11.46 -18.76 -15.78
C LEU A 256 10.18 -18.59 -16.62
N PRO A 257 9.74 -19.65 -17.32
CA PRO A 257 8.67 -19.56 -18.31
C PRO A 257 7.32 -19.23 -17.70
N LYS A 258 7.03 -19.72 -16.49
CA LYS A 258 5.74 -19.53 -15.83
C LYS A 258 5.84 -18.58 -14.62
N PRO A 259 4.81 -17.75 -14.36
CA PRO A 259 4.63 -17.08 -13.08
C PRO A 259 4.56 -18.10 -11.92
N GLY A 260 5.01 -17.71 -10.73
CA GLY A 260 5.03 -18.59 -9.57
C GLY A 260 6.24 -19.51 -9.53
N LEU A 261 6.07 -20.72 -8.99
CA LEU A 261 7.17 -21.64 -8.68
C LEU A 261 7.73 -22.27 -9.96
N ASN A 262 9.05 -22.17 -10.17
CA ASN A 262 9.78 -22.89 -11.21
C ASN A 262 10.78 -23.83 -10.54
N LEU A 263 10.70 -25.12 -10.85
CA LEU A 263 11.54 -26.16 -10.24
C LEU A 263 12.71 -26.51 -11.15
N PHE A 264 13.90 -26.59 -10.56
CA PHE A 264 15.11 -27.02 -11.24
C PHE A 264 15.83 -28.12 -10.48
N ARG A 265 16.43 -29.04 -11.23
CA ARG A 265 17.32 -30.08 -10.73
C ARG A 265 18.76 -29.72 -11.06
N VAL A 266 19.63 -29.85 -10.07
CA VAL A 266 21.07 -29.63 -10.18
C VAL A 266 21.75 -30.99 -10.26
N SER A 267 22.60 -31.17 -11.26
CA SER A 267 23.41 -32.36 -11.46
C SER A 267 24.88 -31.97 -11.53
N ALA A 268 25.77 -32.78 -10.96
CA ALA A 268 27.21 -32.61 -11.05
C ALA A 268 27.84 -33.87 -11.65
N PHE A 269 28.92 -33.70 -12.40
CA PHE A 269 29.65 -34.75 -13.10
C PHE A 269 31.14 -34.62 -12.82
N ASP A 270 31.83 -35.75 -12.70
CA ASP A 270 33.29 -35.79 -12.56
C ASP A 270 34.00 -35.66 -13.92
N ALA A 271 35.34 -35.68 -13.91
CA ALA A 271 36.17 -35.61 -15.11
C ALA A 271 35.98 -36.79 -16.09
N SER A 272 35.40 -37.90 -15.65
CA SER A 272 35.03 -39.04 -16.50
C SER A 272 33.62 -38.94 -17.07
N GLY A 273 32.86 -37.90 -16.69
CA GLY A 273 31.46 -37.71 -17.03
C GLY A 273 30.49 -38.53 -16.19
N SER A 274 30.96 -39.15 -15.10
CA SER A 274 30.12 -39.93 -14.19
C SER A 274 29.39 -39.01 -13.21
N PRO A 275 28.13 -39.31 -12.83
CA PRO A 275 27.35 -38.45 -11.96
C PRO A 275 27.88 -38.46 -10.52
N VAL A 276 28.09 -37.27 -9.97
CA VAL A 276 28.48 -37.05 -8.58
C VAL A 276 27.23 -36.93 -7.72
N LYS A 277 27.21 -37.63 -6.58
CA LYS A 277 26.07 -37.62 -5.68
C LYS A 277 26.03 -36.33 -4.86
N LEU A 278 25.00 -35.52 -5.08
CA LEU A 278 24.66 -34.35 -4.28
C LEU A 278 23.61 -34.73 -3.23
N LEU A 279 23.78 -34.29 -1.97
CA LEU A 279 22.80 -34.50 -0.90
C LEU A 279 21.53 -33.67 -1.14
N GLN A 280 21.70 -32.44 -1.63
CA GLN A 280 20.59 -31.60 -2.08
C GLN A 280 20.83 -31.17 -3.52
N ASN A 281 19.83 -31.42 -4.37
CA ASN A 281 19.97 -31.29 -5.82
C ASN A 281 18.76 -30.60 -6.47
N SER A 282 17.93 -29.91 -5.69
CA SER A 282 16.78 -29.18 -6.21
C SER A 282 16.80 -27.73 -5.74
N ILE A 283 16.50 -26.83 -6.66
CA ILE A 283 16.28 -25.41 -6.37
C ILE A 283 14.91 -25.01 -6.88
N ILE A 284 14.27 -24.10 -6.16
CA ILE A 284 12.99 -23.53 -6.52
C ILE A 284 13.19 -22.02 -6.67
N ILE A 285 12.79 -21.49 -7.82
CA ILE A 285 12.83 -20.05 -8.10
C ILE A 285 11.41 -19.58 -8.39
N THR A 286 10.94 -18.59 -7.64
CA THR A 286 9.60 -18.01 -7.80
C THR A 286 9.68 -16.79 -8.73
N ARG A 287 8.99 -16.86 -9.86
CA ARG A 287 8.75 -15.69 -10.71
C ARG A 287 7.59 -14.88 -10.15
N THR A 288 7.89 -13.76 -9.51
CA THR A 288 6.87 -12.88 -8.90
C THR A 288 6.36 -11.85 -9.92
N ALA A 289 5.23 -11.20 -9.67
CA ALA A 289 4.78 -10.11 -10.54
C ALA A 289 5.59 -8.82 -10.32
N ALA A 290 6.04 -8.59 -9.08
CA ALA A 290 6.85 -7.46 -8.68
C ALA A 290 7.71 -7.81 -7.46
N THR A 291 8.69 -6.97 -7.15
CA THR A 291 9.41 -6.97 -5.88
C THR A 291 9.03 -5.74 -5.07
N VAL A 292 8.52 -5.96 -3.87
CA VAL A 292 8.12 -4.87 -2.96
C VAL A 292 9.31 -4.54 -2.06
N ASP A 293 9.86 -3.34 -2.20
CA ASP A 293 10.92 -2.84 -1.30
C ASP A 293 10.34 -2.49 0.07
N ALA A 294 11.20 -2.10 1.02
CA ALA A 294 10.76 -1.75 2.37
C ALA A 294 9.77 -0.58 2.33
N ILE A 295 8.68 -0.67 3.09
CA ILE A 295 7.70 0.42 3.19
C ILE A 295 8.34 1.52 4.04
N PRO A 296 8.54 2.75 3.55
CA PRO A 296 9.14 3.78 4.38
C PRO A 296 8.16 4.26 5.45
N ALA A 297 8.70 4.65 6.60
CA ALA A 297 7.90 5.14 7.71
C ALA A 297 7.20 6.46 7.35
N SER A 298 5.88 6.52 7.51
CA SER A 298 5.11 7.74 7.21
C SER A 298 5.35 8.88 8.20
N TYR A 299 5.81 8.54 9.42
CA TYR A 299 6.03 9.47 10.52
C TYR A 299 7.35 9.16 11.22
N SER A 300 7.94 10.20 11.80
CA SER A 300 9.03 10.01 12.76
C SER A 300 8.44 9.65 14.13
N ILE A 301 9.06 8.67 14.79
CA ILE A 301 8.76 8.26 16.16
C ILE A 301 9.96 8.60 17.02
N ALA A 302 9.75 9.38 18.08
CA ALA A 302 10.79 9.79 19.01
C ALA A 302 10.36 9.57 20.47
N VAL A 303 11.33 9.43 21.36
CA VAL A 303 11.15 9.42 22.81
C VAL A 303 11.58 10.79 23.32
N GLU A 304 10.81 11.37 24.25
CA GLU A 304 11.26 12.55 25.00
C GLU A 304 12.32 12.12 26.01
N VAL A 305 13.50 12.71 25.91
CA VAL A 305 14.62 12.50 26.83
C VAL A 305 15.08 13.85 27.37
N LEU A 306 15.67 13.86 28.55
CA LEU A 306 16.39 15.04 29.03
C LEU A 306 17.84 14.94 28.54
N ASP A 307 18.40 16.04 28.04
CA ASP A 307 19.82 16.11 27.65
C ASP A 307 20.74 15.74 28.83
N ARG A 308 20.40 16.24 30.02
CA ARG A 308 21.06 15.94 31.29
C ARG A 308 20.03 15.87 32.42
N LEU A 309 20.40 15.31 33.57
CA LEU A 309 19.55 15.32 34.76
C LEU A 309 19.15 16.78 35.11
N GLY A 310 17.84 17.07 35.10
CA GLY A 310 17.30 18.42 35.30
C GLY A 310 17.46 19.38 34.11
N GLY A 311 17.88 18.90 32.94
CA GLY A 311 18.00 19.68 31.71
C GLY A 311 16.67 19.85 30.95
N GLU A 312 16.75 20.44 29.76
CA GLU A 312 15.58 20.62 28.89
C GLU A 312 15.17 19.31 28.19
N PRO A 313 13.86 19.13 27.91
CA PRO A 313 13.38 18.01 27.13
C PRO A 313 13.79 18.12 25.66
N ALA A 314 14.46 17.08 25.17
CA ALA A 314 14.87 16.87 23.79
C ALA A 314 14.19 15.63 23.20
N LEU A 315 14.13 15.55 21.88
CA LEU A 315 13.58 14.39 21.18
C LEU A 315 14.70 13.50 20.64
N ASP A 316 14.70 12.25 21.08
CA ASP A 316 15.57 11.22 20.52
C ASP A 316 14.77 10.30 19.59
N TYR A 317 15.13 10.32 18.31
CA TYR A 317 14.39 9.63 17.25
C TYR A 317 14.72 8.14 17.21
N LEU A 318 13.70 7.30 17.36
CA LEU A 318 13.78 5.85 17.17
C LEU A 318 13.67 5.50 15.68
N ILE A 319 12.74 6.15 14.98
CA ILE A 319 12.49 5.99 13.55
C ILE A 319 12.29 7.38 12.97
N ARG A 320 12.91 7.67 11.83
CA ARG A 320 12.66 8.90 11.05
C ARG A 320 11.70 8.59 9.91
N ALA A 321 10.82 9.55 9.61
CA ALA A 321 9.99 9.47 8.41
C ALA A 321 10.88 9.26 7.17
N GLY A 322 10.48 8.35 6.28
CA GLY A 322 11.27 7.93 5.12
C GLY A 322 12.16 6.70 5.35
N GLU A 323 12.43 6.30 6.60
CA GLU A 323 13.24 5.12 6.86
C GLU A 323 12.50 3.80 6.54
N PRO A 324 13.19 2.79 5.99
CA PRO A 324 12.58 1.52 5.60
C PRO A 324 12.06 0.72 6.80
N LEU A 325 10.83 0.21 6.70
CA LEU A 325 10.19 -0.68 7.67
C LEU A 325 10.12 -2.14 7.17
N PRO A 326 10.15 -3.13 8.08
CA PRO A 326 10.22 -2.99 9.54
C PRO A 326 11.64 -2.65 10.04
N LYS A 327 11.76 -1.65 10.93
CA LYS A 327 13.01 -1.30 11.60
C LYS A 327 13.00 -1.87 13.02
N LYS A 328 13.95 -2.75 13.33
CA LYS A 328 14.14 -3.33 14.67
C LYS A 328 15.36 -2.70 15.32
N GLY A 329 15.29 -2.39 16.61
CA GLY A 329 16.40 -1.84 17.37
C GLY A 329 16.07 -1.76 18.86
N LYS A 330 17.12 -1.68 19.68
CA LYS A 330 17.02 -1.42 21.12
C LYS A 330 17.85 -0.19 21.42
N LYS A 331 17.27 0.77 22.12
CA LYS A 331 17.97 1.94 22.64
C LYS A 331 17.80 1.97 24.15
N ILE A 332 18.89 2.18 24.87
CA ILE A 332 18.92 2.16 26.33
C ILE A 332 18.92 3.61 26.81
N PHE A 333 17.97 3.94 27.69
CA PHE A 333 17.85 5.25 28.33
C PHE A 333 18.05 5.09 29.84
N LYS A 334 18.59 6.12 30.49
CA LYS A 334 18.70 6.17 31.95
C LYS A 334 17.46 6.87 32.51
N ALA A 335 16.87 6.31 33.57
CA ALA A 335 15.77 6.95 34.27
C ALA A 335 16.25 8.24 34.95
N ALA A 336 15.49 9.33 34.79
CA ALA A 336 15.78 10.61 35.44
C ALA A 336 15.37 10.63 36.93
N GLN A 337 14.63 9.62 37.38
CA GLN A 337 14.14 9.47 38.76
C GLN A 337 14.38 8.05 39.25
N THR A 338 14.64 7.90 40.54
CA THR A 338 14.73 6.59 41.22
C THR A 338 13.33 6.15 41.62
N LEU A 339 12.96 4.91 41.31
CA LEU A 339 11.70 4.32 41.75
C LEU A 339 11.94 3.41 42.95
N LYS A 340 11.10 3.49 43.98
CA LYS A 340 11.12 2.53 45.10
C LYS A 340 10.13 1.39 44.88
N ALA A 341 10.57 0.16 45.13
CA ALA A 341 9.72 -1.02 45.08
C ALA A 341 8.59 -0.92 46.13
N GLY A 342 7.34 -1.16 45.69
CA GLY A 342 6.15 -1.06 46.54
C GLY A 342 5.57 0.35 46.71
N SER A 343 6.09 1.35 46.00
CA SER A 343 5.51 2.70 45.94
C SER A 343 4.61 2.86 44.72
N ASP A 344 3.72 3.86 44.75
CA ASP A 344 2.85 4.23 43.61
C ASP A 344 3.58 5.06 42.54
N GLU A 345 4.91 5.13 42.59
CA GLU A 345 5.72 5.92 41.66
C GLU A 345 5.76 5.26 40.27
N THR A 346 5.55 6.04 39.21
CA THR A 346 5.54 5.56 37.82
C THR A 346 6.53 6.30 36.94
N LEU A 347 7.17 5.59 36.01
CA LEU A 347 8.01 6.20 34.97
C LEU A 347 7.16 6.45 33.71
N ASN A 348 6.88 7.72 33.42
CA ASN A 348 6.12 8.09 32.24
C ASN A 348 7.05 8.25 31.03
N ILE A 349 6.95 7.35 30.06
CA ILE A 349 7.69 7.43 28.80
C ILE A 349 6.80 8.16 27.78
N LYS A 350 7.18 9.38 27.43
CA LYS A 350 6.48 10.15 26.40
C LYS A 350 7.03 9.79 25.02
N LEU A 351 6.15 9.29 24.17
CA LEU A 351 6.44 9.06 22.77
C LEU A 351 5.87 10.22 21.96
N TRP A 352 6.59 10.62 20.93
CA TRP A 352 6.20 11.70 20.04
C TRP A 352 6.08 11.16 18.62
N ARG A 353 4.97 11.52 17.97
CA ARG A 353 4.79 11.34 16.53
C ARG A 353 4.88 12.70 15.87
N ALA A 354 5.83 12.85 14.95
CA ALA A 354 6.03 14.09 14.21
C ALA A 354 5.83 13.87 12.71
N ARG A 355 5.02 14.74 12.10
CA ARG A 355 5.09 15.05 10.66
C ARG A 355 6.02 16.26 10.53
N LEU A 356 6.71 16.43 9.40
CA LEU A 356 7.73 17.49 9.17
C LEU A 356 7.33 18.92 9.62
N ARG A 357 6.06 19.21 9.91
CA ARG A 357 5.55 20.50 10.43
C ARG A 357 4.57 20.44 11.64
N THR A 358 4.26 19.29 12.22
CA THR A 358 3.32 19.20 13.37
C THR A 358 3.72 18.12 14.39
N ARG A 359 3.68 18.49 15.69
CA ARG A 359 4.04 17.64 16.83
C ARG A 359 2.78 17.26 17.61
N SER A 360 2.58 15.98 17.88
CA SER A 360 1.51 15.53 18.78
C SER A 360 2.03 14.43 19.73
N PRO A 361 1.75 14.54 21.03
CA PRO A 361 2.20 13.55 22.01
C PRO A 361 1.37 12.25 21.89
N ILE A 362 2.04 11.11 22.08
CA ILE A 362 1.44 9.78 22.25
C ILE A 362 1.92 9.27 23.62
N THR A 363 1.03 9.14 24.59
CA THR A 363 1.40 8.65 25.92
C THR A 363 1.34 7.14 25.94
N ALA A 364 2.48 6.47 26.22
CA ALA A 364 2.52 5.06 26.56
C ALA A 364 2.70 4.93 28.08
N ARG A 365 1.73 4.32 28.77
CA ARG A 365 1.85 4.01 30.21
C ARG A 365 2.36 2.57 30.36
N SER A 366 3.43 2.39 31.12
CA SER A 366 3.91 1.09 31.58
C SER A 366 3.84 1.09 33.09
N ALA A 367 2.99 0.21 33.65
CA ALA A 367 3.06 -0.17 35.06
C ALA A 367 4.10 -1.30 35.17
N PHE A 368 5.01 -1.18 36.14
CA PHE A 368 5.97 -2.24 36.48
C PHE A 368 5.57 -2.90 37.79
#